data_AF-A0A954NH99-F1
#
_entry.id   AF-A0A954NH99-F1
#
_cell.length_a   1.000
_cell.length_b   1.000
_cell.length_c   1.000
_cell.angle_alpha   90.00
_cell.angle_beta   90.00
_cell.angle_gamma   90.00
#
_symmetry.space_group_name_H-M   'P 1'
#
loop_
_entity.id
_entity.type
_entity.pdbx_description
1 polymer ?
#
loop_
_entity_poly.entity_id
_entity_poly.type
_entity_poly.pdbx_seq_one_letter_code
_entity_poly.pdbx_strand_id
1 'polypeptide(L)'
;MTGWLLLGVAMVGGSMGQWGRRSGAQEIGYAEQFALAESREAALRQLVPGTEDYYFYNALVLQQAGRLDDVKPLLTQWEERHGQTDRWRQITYRQVLLGYDRDPAASLDELRRLLNLQFNHQRAPQSNRPDLPTELDQDVVTFAAYLARAYAGNNSTDGVAPSGLYRLLDQPFDSPARRRSALSRLTNPDFPGLADLVIDDLRVPNHGVFGNLPIHRSLTLAQLDRCLELDPKLVENSAFVETYLTKLWPGADVDA
;
A
#
# COMPACT_ATOMS: atom_id res chain seq x y z
N MET A 1 -46.30 -45.76 -55.38
CA MET A 1 -46.53 -44.71 -54.36
C MET A 1 -45.23 -43.95 -54.19
N THR A 2 -45.29 -42.63 -54.41
CA THR A 2 -44.46 -41.53 -53.84
C THR A 2 -42.97 -41.79 -53.59
N GLY A 3 -42.01 -41.07 -54.18
CA GLY A 3 -41.97 -39.61 -54.36
C GLY A 3 -40.94 -39.03 -53.38
N TRP A 4 -39.82 -38.56 -53.93
CA TRP A 4 -38.56 -38.09 -53.32
C TRP A 4 -38.66 -37.04 -52.21
N LEU A 5 -37.61 -36.91 -51.38
CA LEU A 5 -36.96 -35.61 -51.10
C LEU A 5 -35.59 -35.72 -50.41
N LEU A 6 -34.79 -34.69 -50.68
CA LEU A 6 -33.34 -34.52 -50.58
C LEU A 6 -32.81 -34.04 -49.22
N LEU A 7 -31.51 -34.31 -49.03
CA LEU A 7 -30.47 -33.69 -48.18
C LEU A 7 -30.76 -32.34 -47.49
N GLY A 8 -30.28 -32.23 -46.25
CA GLY A 8 -30.02 -30.96 -45.55
C GLY A 8 -29.07 -31.12 -44.36
N VAL A 9 -27.86 -30.56 -44.47
CA VAL A 9 -26.81 -30.46 -43.46
C VAL A 9 -27.23 -29.50 -42.32
N ALA A 10 -26.97 -29.86 -41.06
CA ALA A 10 -27.12 -28.95 -39.91
C ALA A 10 -25.82 -28.86 -39.10
N MET A 11 -25.38 -27.61 -38.88
CA MET A 11 -24.15 -27.19 -38.22
C MET A 11 -24.11 -27.54 -36.73
N VAL A 12 -22.90 -27.84 -36.27
CA VAL A 12 -22.48 -27.90 -34.86
C VAL A 12 -22.41 -26.48 -34.30
N GLY A 13 -23.30 -26.16 -33.37
CA GLY A 13 -23.24 -24.94 -32.55
C GLY A 13 -22.88 -25.31 -31.11
N GLY A 14 -21.69 -24.92 -30.66
CA GLY A 14 -21.17 -25.19 -29.31
C GLY A 14 -21.97 -24.45 -28.23
N SER A 15 -22.46 -25.20 -27.25
CA SER A 15 -22.91 -24.64 -25.97
C SER A 15 -21.71 -24.59 -25.03
N MET A 16 -21.13 -23.40 -24.88
CA MET A 16 -20.26 -23.09 -23.74
C MET A 16 -21.09 -23.24 -22.46
N GLY A 17 -20.90 -24.37 -21.77
CA GLY A 17 -21.35 -24.52 -20.40
C GLY A 17 -20.67 -23.45 -19.55
N GLN A 18 -21.40 -22.38 -19.25
CA GLN A 18 -21.05 -21.49 -18.14
C GLN A 18 -21.17 -22.30 -16.86
N TRP A 19 -20.03 -22.77 -16.37
CA TRP A 19 -19.85 -23.18 -15.00
C TRP A 19 -20.02 -21.94 -14.12
N GLY A 20 -21.27 -21.60 -13.84
CA GLY A 20 -21.63 -20.65 -12.81
C GLY A 20 -21.08 -21.14 -11.49
N ARG A 21 -20.10 -20.41 -10.96
CA ARG A 21 -19.64 -20.53 -9.58
C ARG A 21 -20.86 -20.46 -8.66
N ARG A 22 -21.26 -21.59 -8.06
CA ARG A 22 -22.13 -21.59 -6.88
C ARG A 22 -21.31 -21.08 -5.71
N SER A 23 -21.24 -19.76 -5.62
CA SER A 23 -20.75 -19.01 -4.47
C SER A 23 -21.76 -19.22 -3.34
N GLY A 24 -21.28 -19.51 -2.13
CA GLY A 24 -22.09 -19.93 -0.98
C GLY A 24 -23.13 -18.91 -0.52
N ALA A 25 -24.36 -19.08 -0.98
CA ALA A 25 -25.56 -18.60 -0.31
C ALA A 25 -26.20 -19.80 0.40
N GLN A 26 -25.62 -20.22 1.53
CA GLN A 26 -26.43 -20.99 2.49
C GLN A 26 -27.51 -20.05 2.98
N GLU A 27 -28.76 -20.46 2.82
CA GLU A 27 -29.96 -19.68 3.05
C GLU A 27 -29.91 -18.94 4.39
N ILE A 28 -29.84 -17.60 4.35
CA ILE A 28 -30.02 -16.74 5.52
C ILE A 28 -31.31 -17.12 6.27
N GLY A 29 -32.31 -17.66 5.56
CA GLY A 29 -33.62 -18.04 6.09
C GLY A 29 -33.60 -19.03 7.26
N TYR A 30 -32.99 -20.22 7.13
CA TYR A 30 -33.07 -21.20 8.21
C TYR A 30 -32.21 -20.83 9.42
N ALA A 31 -31.01 -20.26 9.19
CA ALA A 31 -30.15 -19.80 10.28
C ALA A 31 -30.82 -18.72 11.12
N GLU A 32 -31.52 -17.77 10.46
CA GLU A 32 -32.30 -16.72 11.12
C GLU A 32 -33.53 -17.30 11.85
N GLN A 33 -34.30 -18.19 11.22
CA GLN A 33 -35.41 -18.87 11.88
C GLN A 33 -34.97 -19.64 13.11
N PHE A 34 -33.86 -20.37 13.03
CA PHE A 34 -33.29 -21.10 14.17
C PHE A 34 -32.85 -20.16 15.29
N ALA A 35 -32.21 -19.03 14.95
CA ALA A 35 -31.73 -18.06 15.93
C ALA A 35 -32.88 -17.33 16.65
N LEU A 36 -33.98 -17.05 15.93
CA LEU A 36 -35.16 -16.34 16.44
C LEU A 36 -36.25 -17.26 17.01
N ALA A 37 -36.11 -18.58 16.89
CA ALA A 37 -37.13 -19.53 17.35
C ALA A 37 -37.31 -19.49 18.88
N GLU A 38 -38.57 -19.41 19.32
CA GLU A 38 -38.93 -19.56 20.73
C GLU A 38 -38.61 -20.96 21.28
N SER A 39 -38.69 -21.99 20.43
CA SER A 39 -38.24 -23.35 20.73
C SER A 39 -37.32 -23.86 19.63
N ARG A 40 -36.06 -24.11 20.01
CA ARG A 40 -35.05 -24.69 19.12
C ARG A 40 -35.44 -26.11 18.71
N GLU A 41 -36.08 -26.87 19.59
CA GLU A 41 -36.57 -28.22 19.31
C GLU A 41 -37.63 -28.22 18.20
N ALA A 42 -38.54 -27.24 18.20
CA ALA A 42 -39.54 -27.08 17.14
C ALA A 42 -38.88 -26.73 15.80
N ALA A 43 -37.87 -25.85 15.79
CA ALA A 43 -37.11 -25.52 14.59
C ALA A 43 -36.36 -26.74 14.02
N LEU A 44 -35.76 -27.56 14.89
CA LEU A 44 -35.02 -28.77 14.46
C LEU A 44 -35.93 -29.80 13.76
N ARG A 45 -37.22 -29.90 14.12
CA ARG A 45 -38.17 -30.84 13.47
C ARG A 45 -38.43 -30.52 12.00
N GLN A 46 -38.16 -29.29 11.57
CA GLN A 46 -38.32 -28.87 10.18
C GLN A 46 -37.16 -29.35 9.29
N LEU A 47 -36.03 -29.77 9.90
CA LEU A 47 -34.87 -30.26 9.16
C LEU A 47 -35.08 -31.70 8.68
N VAL A 48 -34.68 -31.95 7.45
CA VAL A 48 -34.74 -33.29 6.85
C VAL A 48 -33.67 -34.19 7.48
N PRO A 49 -34.04 -35.32 8.12
CA PRO A 49 -33.07 -36.21 8.75
C PRO A 49 -31.98 -36.70 7.81
N GLY A 50 -30.73 -36.69 8.30
CA GLY A 50 -29.56 -37.14 7.55
C GLY A 50 -29.00 -36.12 6.55
N THR A 51 -29.55 -34.90 6.47
CA THR A 51 -28.91 -33.77 5.78
C THR A 51 -27.79 -33.14 6.63
N GLU A 52 -26.91 -32.37 6.01
CA GLU A 52 -25.86 -31.65 6.72
C GLU A 52 -26.42 -30.61 7.72
N ASP A 53 -27.48 -29.89 7.34
CA ASP A 53 -28.19 -28.96 8.25
C ASP A 53 -28.76 -29.70 9.47
N TYR A 54 -29.40 -30.85 9.25
CA TYR A 54 -29.91 -31.69 10.34
C TYR A 54 -28.80 -32.01 11.35
N TYR A 55 -27.65 -32.53 10.89
CA TYR A 55 -26.56 -32.86 11.81
C TYR A 55 -25.97 -31.63 12.51
N PHE A 56 -25.74 -30.54 11.77
CA PHE A 56 -25.13 -29.33 12.32
C PHE A 56 -25.98 -28.70 13.44
N TYR A 57 -27.26 -28.43 13.18
CA TYR A 57 -28.11 -27.74 14.16
C TYR A 57 -28.48 -28.64 15.35
N ASN A 58 -28.67 -29.96 15.15
CA ASN A 58 -28.87 -30.88 16.28
C ASN A 58 -27.62 -30.95 17.17
N ALA A 59 -26.42 -31.03 16.59
CA ALA A 59 -25.18 -30.99 17.36
C ALA A 59 -25.01 -29.67 18.12
N LEU A 60 -25.34 -28.55 17.48
CA LEU A 60 -25.24 -27.22 18.08
C LEU A 60 -26.14 -27.07 19.30
N VAL A 61 -27.39 -27.55 19.24
CA VAL A 61 -28.33 -27.50 20.38
C VAL A 61 -27.84 -28.39 21.53
N LEU A 62 -27.35 -29.60 21.22
CA LEU A 62 -26.78 -30.50 22.24
C LEU A 62 -25.55 -29.87 22.92
N GLN A 63 -24.68 -29.22 22.14
CA GLN A 63 -23.53 -28.47 22.66
C GLN A 63 -23.95 -27.34 23.60
N GLN A 64 -24.94 -26.54 23.21
CA GLN A 64 -25.47 -25.43 24.02
C GLN A 64 -26.10 -25.94 25.32
N ALA A 65 -26.71 -27.13 25.31
CA ALA A 65 -27.26 -27.78 26.49
C ALA A 65 -26.22 -28.53 27.34
N GLY A 66 -24.93 -28.51 26.98
CA GLY A 66 -23.86 -29.22 27.68
C GLY A 66 -23.91 -30.76 27.54
N ARG A 67 -24.80 -31.28 26.68
CA ARG A 67 -25.00 -32.70 26.39
C ARG A 67 -23.95 -33.21 25.40
N LEU A 68 -22.68 -32.98 25.72
CA LEU A 68 -21.54 -33.21 24.82
C LEU A 68 -21.36 -34.68 24.44
N ASP A 69 -21.78 -35.61 25.29
CA ASP A 69 -21.68 -37.04 25.03
C ASP A 69 -22.67 -37.51 23.97
N ASP A 70 -23.82 -36.85 23.85
CA ASP A 70 -24.84 -37.13 22.84
C ASP A 70 -24.44 -36.61 21.45
N VAL A 71 -23.46 -35.69 21.37
CA VAL A 71 -22.92 -35.16 20.11
C VAL A 71 -22.03 -36.18 19.41
N LYS A 72 -21.33 -37.04 20.17
CA LYS A 72 -20.39 -38.03 19.64
C LYS A 72 -21.01 -38.98 18.60
N PRO A 73 -22.13 -39.69 18.90
CA PRO A 73 -22.74 -40.58 17.91
C PRO A 73 -23.27 -39.82 16.69
N LEU A 74 -23.70 -38.57 16.86
CA LEU A 74 -24.18 -37.72 15.77
C LEU A 74 -23.05 -37.34 14.81
N LEU A 75 -21.86 -37.00 15.33
CA LEU A 75 -20.67 -36.70 14.53
C LEU A 75 -20.18 -37.92 13.76
N THR A 76 -20.21 -39.11 14.36
CA THR A 76 -19.84 -40.37 13.67
C THR A 76 -20.78 -40.64 12.49
N GLN A 77 -22.10 -40.58 12.71
CA GLN A 77 -23.09 -40.79 11.64
C GLN A 77 -23.00 -39.73 10.54
N TRP A 78 -22.70 -38.49 10.92
CA TRP A 78 -22.47 -37.42 9.96
C TRP A 78 -21.24 -37.71 9.09
N GLU A 79 -20.10 -38.04 9.71
CA GLU A 79 -18.86 -38.36 9.00
C GLU A 79 -19.03 -39.54 8.03
N GLU A 80 -19.70 -40.61 8.46
CA GLU A 80 -19.98 -41.77 7.60
C GLU A 80 -20.79 -41.42 6.35
N ARG A 81 -21.70 -40.43 6.46
CA ARG A 81 -22.61 -40.07 5.37
C ARG A 81 -22.07 -38.97 4.45
N HIS A 82 -21.42 -37.97 5.02
CA HIS A 82 -21.01 -36.76 4.28
C HIS A 82 -19.50 -36.49 4.35
N GLY A 83 -18.74 -37.27 5.11
CA GLY A 83 -17.33 -37.02 5.40
C GLY A 83 -17.11 -35.83 6.34
N GLN A 84 -15.84 -35.42 6.47
CA GLN A 84 -15.43 -34.31 7.33
C GLN A 84 -15.57 -32.95 6.62
N THR A 85 -16.80 -32.48 6.48
CA THR A 85 -17.11 -31.17 5.88
C THR A 85 -16.64 -30.00 6.76
N ASP A 86 -16.70 -28.78 6.23
CA ASP A 86 -16.36 -27.56 7.00
C ASP A 86 -17.22 -27.40 8.25
N ARG A 87 -18.53 -27.69 8.14
CA ARG A 87 -19.47 -27.61 9.26
C ARG A 87 -19.24 -28.75 10.26
N TRP A 88 -18.88 -29.94 9.78
CA TRP A 88 -18.48 -31.03 10.67
C TRP A 88 -17.24 -30.63 11.48
N ARG A 89 -16.21 -30.09 10.81
CA ARG A 89 -15.00 -29.59 11.47
C ARG A 89 -15.31 -28.51 12.50
N GLN A 90 -16.21 -27.59 12.18
CA GLN A 90 -16.66 -26.56 13.11
C GLN A 90 -17.27 -27.16 14.39
N ILE A 91 -18.19 -28.11 14.28
CA ILE A 91 -18.79 -28.77 15.45
C ILE A 91 -17.74 -29.58 16.22
N THR A 92 -16.84 -30.29 15.54
CA THR A 92 -15.74 -31.04 16.17
C THR A 92 -14.80 -30.13 16.96
N TYR A 93 -14.40 -28.98 16.40
CA TYR A 93 -13.55 -28.03 17.12
C TYR A 93 -14.26 -27.41 18.31
N ARG A 94 -15.56 -27.13 18.19
CA ARG A 94 -16.39 -26.70 19.31
C ARG A 94 -16.47 -27.77 20.40
N GLN A 95 -16.60 -29.05 20.05
CA GLN A 95 -16.58 -30.16 21.02
C GLN A 95 -15.27 -30.16 21.82
N VAL A 96 -14.13 -30.00 21.15
CA VAL A 96 -12.81 -29.94 21.79
C VAL A 96 -12.73 -28.80 22.80
N LEU A 97 -13.18 -27.59 22.41
CA LEU A 97 -13.17 -26.43 23.29
C LEU A 97 -14.14 -26.54 24.46
N LEU A 98 -15.37 -27.02 24.22
CA LEU A 98 -16.38 -27.20 25.26
C LEU A 98 -16.04 -28.34 26.23
N GLY A 99 -15.21 -29.31 25.80
CA GLY A 99 -14.70 -30.38 26.64
C GLY A 99 -13.52 -29.97 27.54
N TYR A 100 -12.98 -28.76 27.38
CA TYR A 100 -11.74 -28.33 28.05
C TYR A 100 -11.81 -28.46 29.57
N ASP A 101 -12.91 -28.05 30.20
CA ASP A 101 -13.04 -28.12 31.67
C ASP A 101 -13.08 -29.56 32.20
N ARG A 102 -13.45 -30.55 31.37
CA ARG A 102 -13.49 -31.97 31.75
C ARG A 102 -12.14 -32.65 31.56
N ASP A 103 -11.46 -32.36 30.44
CA ASP A 103 -10.14 -32.93 30.11
C ASP A 103 -9.29 -31.90 29.35
N PRO A 104 -8.60 -31.00 30.07
CA PRO A 104 -7.76 -30.00 29.45
C PRO A 104 -6.62 -30.60 28.64
N ALA A 105 -6.10 -31.76 29.04
CA ALA A 105 -4.96 -32.39 28.39
C ALA A 105 -5.35 -32.90 27.00
N ALA A 106 -6.45 -33.64 26.90
CA ALA A 106 -6.96 -34.10 25.61
C ALA A 106 -7.33 -32.95 24.68
N SER A 107 -7.98 -31.89 25.20
CA SER A 107 -8.33 -30.71 24.41
C SER A 107 -7.09 -29.97 23.88
N LEU A 108 -6.07 -29.77 24.72
CA LEU A 108 -4.83 -29.13 24.31
C LEU A 108 -4.04 -29.97 23.31
N ASP A 109 -4.00 -31.28 23.47
CA ASP A 109 -3.33 -32.17 22.52
C ASP A 109 -3.99 -32.13 21.15
N GLU A 110 -5.33 -32.11 21.10
CA GLU A 110 -6.03 -31.96 19.83
C GLU A 110 -5.80 -30.57 19.21
N LEU A 111 -5.84 -29.49 20.01
CA LEU A 111 -5.52 -28.14 19.52
C LEU A 111 -4.09 -28.05 18.98
N ARG A 112 -3.11 -28.72 19.60
CA ARG A 112 -1.74 -28.80 19.10
C ARG A 112 -1.66 -29.45 17.73
N ARG A 113 -2.38 -30.56 17.52
CA ARG A 113 -2.44 -31.23 16.21
C ARG A 113 -3.12 -30.35 15.17
N LEU A 114 -4.28 -29.78 15.50
CA LEU A 114 -5.10 -28.97 14.59
C LEU A 114 -4.38 -27.71 14.12
N LEU A 115 -3.68 -27.04 15.04
CA LEU A 115 -2.93 -25.81 14.76
C LEU A 115 -1.48 -26.08 14.36
N ASN A 116 -1.07 -27.35 14.30
CA ASN A 116 0.31 -27.77 14.03
C ASN A 116 1.34 -27.06 14.93
N LEU A 117 1.07 -26.98 16.23
CA LEU A 117 1.95 -26.33 17.20
C LEU A 117 3.10 -27.26 17.58
N GLN A 118 4.29 -26.97 17.08
CA GLN A 118 5.46 -27.83 17.26
C GLN A 118 6.23 -27.55 18.56
N PHE A 119 6.08 -26.36 19.17
CA PHE A 119 6.81 -25.89 20.37
C PHE A 119 8.32 -26.22 20.40
N ASN A 120 8.93 -26.43 19.23
CA ASN A 120 10.31 -26.86 19.06
C ASN A 120 11.26 -25.67 18.80
N HIS A 121 10.83 -24.46 19.17
CA HIS A 121 11.66 -23.27 19.10
C HIS A 121 12.82 -23.41 20.07
N GLN A 122 14.03 -23.49 19.53
CA GLN A 122 15.26 -23.50 20.31
C GLN A 122 15.94 -22.15 20.16
N ARG A 123 16.68 -21.75 21.20
CA ARG A 123 17.59 -20.61 21.09
C ARG A 123 18.61 -20.93 20.01
N ALA A 124 18.78 -20.04 19.03
CA ALA A 124 19.86 -20.16 18.06
C ALA A 124 21.20 -20.27 18.82
N PRO A 125 22.04 -21.26 18.50
CA PRO A 125 23.34 -21.40 19.15
C PRO A 125 24.15 -20.12 18.95
N GLN A 126 24.76 -19.61 20.03
CA GLN A 126 25.53 -18.35 20.00
C GLN A 126 26.63 -18.35 18.94
N SER A 127 27.11 -19.52 18.52
CA SER A 127 28.12 -19.69 17.47
C SER A 127 27.66 -19.29 16.06
N ASN A 128 26.36 -19.15 15.81
CA ASN A 128 25.80 -18.78 14.49
C ASN A 128 25.33 -17.32 14.44
N ARG A 129 25.72 -16.46 15.38
CA ARG A 129 25.37 -15.04 15.32
C ARG A 129 26.20 -14.39 14.20
N PRO A 130 25.59 -13.85 13.13
CA PRO A 130 26.35 -13.11 12.13
C PRO A 130 26.96 -11.88 12.79
N ASP A 131 28.21 -11.60 12.48
CA ASP A 131 28.92 -10.40 12.92
C ASP A 131 28.39 -9.20 12.12
N LEU A 132 27.22 -8.70 12.55
CA LEU A 132 26.57 -7.55 11.96
C LEU A 132 26.84 -6.32 12.82
N PRO A 133 27.02 -5.13 12.21
CA PRO A 133 27.10 -3.88 12.94
C PRO A 133 25.90 -3.74 13.87
N THR A 134 26.18 -3.45 15.15
CA THR A 134 25.14 -3.18 16.16
C THR A 134 24.82 -1.69 16.27
N GLU A 135 25.64 -0.85 15.62
CA GLU A 135 25.51 0.59 15.60
C GLU A 135 25.68 1.10 14.16
N LEU A 136 25.00 2.20 13.86
CA LEU A 136 25.15 2.90 12.59
C LEU A 136 26.31 3.88 12.70
N ASP A 137 27.31 3.72 11.82
CA ASP A 137 28.39 4.68 11.67
C ASP A 137 27.80 6.08 11.37
N GLN A 138 28.06 7.03 12.26
CA GLN A 138 27.51 8.38 12.14
C GLN A 138 28.16 9.17 11.01
N ASP A 139 29.38 8.80 10.59
CA ASP A 139 30.12 9.52 9.55
C ASP A 139 29.47 9.33 8.17
N VAL A 140 28.80 8.19 7.93
CA VAL A 140 28.14 7.90 6.64
C VAL A 140 26.75 8.53 6.48
N VAL A 141 26.17 9.06 7.56
CA VAL A 141 24.84 9.70 7.56
C VAL A 141 24.89 11.22 7.72
N THR A 142 26.07 11.81 7.60
CA THR A 142 26.24 13.27 7.59
C THR A 142 25.73 13.89 6.28
N PHE A 143 25.37 15.17 6.32
CA PHE A 143 25.03 15.92 5.10
C PHE A 143 26.20 15.92 4.10
N ALA A 144 27.44 16.02 4.59
CA ALA A 144 28.63 15.96 3.74
C ALA A 144 28.76 14.61 3.02
N ALA A 145 28.54 13.49 3.73
CA ALA A 145 28.57 12.15 3.13
C ALA A 145 27.46 11.98 2.07
N TYR A 146 26.25 12.46 2.34
CA TYR A 146 25.16 12.43 1.36
C TYR A 146 25.40 13.35 0.17
N LEU A 147 25.95 14.55 0.39
CA LEU A 147 26.29 15.48 -0.68
C LEU A 147 27.38 14.91 -1.59
N ALA A 148 28.44 14.33 -0.99
CA ALA A 148 29.50 13.64 -1.74
C ALA A 148 28.94 12.50 -2.60
N ARG A 149 27.99 11.72 -2.06
CA ARG A 149 27.30 10.67 -2.83
C ARG A 149 26.41 11.25 -3.94
N ALA A 150 25.68 12.32 -3.67
CA ALA A 150 24.84 12.99 -4.67
C ALA A 150 25.66 13.60 -5.81
N TYR A 151 26.91 13.97 -5.54
CA TYR A 151 27.84 14.55 -6.50
C TYR A 151 28.66 13.51 -7.28
N ALA A 152 28.67 12.25 -6.82
CA ALA A 152 29.48 11.20 -7.41
C ALA A 152 29.08 10.95 -8.87
N GLY A 153 29.97 11.32 -9.79
CA GLY A 153 29.83 11.06 -11.24
C GLY A 153 29.21 12.18 -12.07
N ASN A 154 28.72 13.27 -11.44
CA ASN A 154 27.91 14.27 -12.14
C ASN A 154 28.36 15.70 -11.77
N ASN A 155 28.32 16.63 -12.73
CA ASN A 155 28.53 18.08 -12.50
C ASN A 155 27.20 18.84 -12.28
N SER A 156 26.14 18.12 -11.89
CA SER A 156 24.81 18.66 -11.64
C SER A 156 24.40 18.50 -10.18
N THR A 157 23.24 19.04 -9.82
CA THR A 157 22.62 18.86 -8.51
C THR A 157 21.48 17.84 -8.55
N ASP A 158 21.31 17.07 -9.63
CA ASP A 158 20.14 16.20 -9.84
C ASP A 158 19.99 15.13 -8.74
N GLY A 159 21.10 14.68 -8.16
CA GLY A 159 21.11 13.75 -7.02
C GLY A 159 20.71 14.38 -5.67
N VAL A 160 20.56 15.71 -5.61
CA VAL A 160 20.17 16.46 -4.39
C VAL A 160 18.65 16.66 -4.42
N ALA A 161 17.94 16.24 -3.38
CA ALA A 161 16.50 16.46 -3.27
C ALA A 161 16.15 17.97 -3.19
N PRO A 162 14.93 18.40 -3.57
CA PRO A 162 14.54 19.81 -3.53
C PRO A 162 14.73 20.48 -2.18
N SER A 163 14.43 19.79 -1.07
CA SER A 163 14.66 20.29 0.29
C SER A 163 16.14 20.48 0.64
N GLY A 164 17.02 19.63 0.09
CA GLY A 164 18.47 19.74 0.26
C GLY A 164 19.09 20.88 -0.56
N LEU A 165 18.39 21.38 -1.58
CA LEU A 165 18.88 22.43 -2.46
C LEU A 165 19.07 23.75 -1.70
N TYR A 166 18.16 24.10 -0.79
CA TYR A 166 18.27 25.31 0.03
C TYR A 166 19.48 25.29 0.96
N ARG A 167 19.81 24.12 1.51
CA ARG A 167 21.03 23.95 2.31
C ARG A 167 22.30 24.08 1.47
N LEU A 168 22.22 23.76 0.17
CA LEU A 168 23.32 23.92 -0.76
C LEU A 168 23.51 25.39 -1.19
N LEU A 169 22.43 26.17 -1.31
CA LEU A 169 22.51 27.61 -1.64
C LEU A 169 23.30 28.42 -0.60
N ASP A 170 23.29 27.98 0.65
CA ASP A 170 24.05 28.59 1.76
C ASP A 170 25.54 28.22 1.75
N GLN A 171 26.00 27.47 0.74
CA GLN A 171 27.38 27.02 0.60
C GLN A 171 27.93 27.44 -0.77
N PRO A 172 29.26 27.66 -0.88
CA PRO A 172 29.87 27.91 -2.17
C PRO A 172 29.72 26.67 -3.07
N PHE A 173 29.31 26.88 -4.32
CA PHE A 173 29.33 25.83 -5.33
C PHE A 173 30.77 25.54 -5.76
N ASP A 174 31.11 24.26 -5.85
CA ASP A 174 32.42 23.76 -6.31
C ASP A 174 32.65 23.98 -7.82
N SER A 175 31.59 24.25 -8.60
CA SER A 175 31.65 24.44 -10.04
C SER A 175 30.51 25.33 -10.57
N PRO A 176 30.75 26.11 -11.64
CA PRO A 176 29.70 26.89 -12.30
C PRO A 176 28.53 26.05 -12.81
N ALA A 177 28.81 24.83 -13.30
CA ALA A 177 27.79 23.91 -13.78
C ALA A 177 26.81 23.48 -12.68
N ARG A 178 27.29 23.21 -11.46
CA ARG A 178 26.43 22.90 -10.33
C ARG A 178 25.58 24.09 -9.89
N ARG A 179 26.15 25.31 -9.86
CA ARG A 179 25.38 26.53 -9.58
C ARG A 179 24.24 26.68 -10.59
N ARG A 180 24.53 26.54 -11.88
CA ARG A 180 23.51 26.62 -12.93
C ARG A 180 22.43 25.54 -12.77
N SER A 181 22.83 24.30 -12.49
CA SER A 181 21.91 23.20 -12.23
C SER A 181 21.02 23.49 -11.03
N ALA A 182 21.56 24.06 -9.95
CA ALA A 182 20.76 24.48 -8.79
C ALA A 182 19.75 25.56 -9.18
N LEU A 183 20.19 26.64 -9.83
CA LEU A 183 19.34 27.74 -10.27
C LEU A 183 18.21 27.28 -11.21
N SER A 184 18.49 26.32 -12.10
CA SER A 184 17.48 25.77 -13.02
C SER A 184 16.34 25.00 -12.31
N ARG A 185 16.59 24.56 -11.07
CA ARG A 185 15.67 23.72 -10.29
C ARG A 185 14.93 24.52 -9.22
N LEU A 186 15.33 25.77 -8.95
CA LEU A 186 14.64 26.64 -8.01
C LEU A 186 13.30 27.10 -8.59
N THR A 187 12.27 27.01 -7.76
CA THR A 187 10.92 27.48 -8.09
C THR A 187 10.56 28.76 -7.35
N ASN A 188 11.19 29.01 -6.21
CA ASN A 188 10.83 30.11 -5.30
C ASN A 188 12.00 31.10 -5.15
N PRO A 189 11.73 32.40 -5.14
CA PRO A 189 12.73 33.46 -4.98
C PRO A 189 12.98 33.82 -3.50
N ASP A 190 12.97 32.86 -2.59
CA ASP A 190 13.01 33.07 -1.13
C ASP A 190 14.42 33.08 -0.52
N PHE A 191 15.45 32.71 -1.29
CA PHE A 191 16.83 32.77 -0.84
C PHE A 191 17.38 34.22 -0.90
N PRO A 192 17.88 34.80 0.22
CA PRO A 192 18.35 36.19 0.25
C PRO A 192 19.49 36.49 -0.73
N GLY A 193 20.46 35.58 -0.89
CA GLY A 193 21.61 35.74 -1.79
C GLY A 193 21.36 35.34 -3.26
N LEU A 194 20.09 35.20 -3.66
CA LEU A 194 19.75 34.68 -4.98
C LEU A 194 20.18 35.60 -6.12
N ALA A 195 20.11 36.92 -5.92
CA ALA A 195 20.52 37.90 -6.92
C ALA A 195 22.01 37.75 -7.26
N ASP A 196 22.88 37.65 -6.25
CA ASP A 196 24.32 37.45 -6.43
C ASP A 196 24.61 36.13 -7.17
N LEU A 197 23.93 35.03 -6.81
CA LEU A 197 24.07 33.75 -7.50
C LEU A 197 23.64 33.79 -8.98
N VAL A 198 22.55 34.50 -9.29
CA VAL A 198 22.07 34.68 -10.68
C VAL A 198 23.09 35.48 -11.48
N ILE A 199 23.58 36.60 -10.96
CA ILE A 199 24.58 37.41 -11.66
C ILE A 199 25.87 36.64 -11.87
N ASP A 200 26.33 35.91 -10.86
CA ASP A 200 27.51 35.07 -10.99
C ASP A 200 27.33 33.97 -12.04
N ASP A 201 26.12 33.41 -12.21
CA ASP A 201 25.80 32.49 -13.30
C ASP A 201 25.86 33.15 -14.68
N LEU A 202 25.28 34.35 -14.82
CA LEU A 202 25.24 35.08 -16.09
C LEU A 202 26.63 35.54 -16.57
N ARG A 203 27.57 35.75 -15.65
CA ARG A 203 28.97 36.09 -15.96
C ARG A 203 29.75 34.92 -16.56
N VAL A 204 29.25 33.68 -16.46
CA VAL A 204 29.93 32.50 -16.99
C VAL A 204 29.71 32.43 -18.51
N PRO A 205 30.78 32.25 -19.31
CA PRO A 205 30.65 32.06 -20.75
C PRO A 205 29.70 30.89 -21.09
N ASN A 206 28.86 31.07 -22.11
CA ASN A 206 27.89 30.07 -22.60
C ASN A 206 26.74 29.72 -21.65
N HIS A 207 26.61 30.39 -20.50
CA HIS A 207 25.43 30.27 -19.64
C HIS A 207 24.22 31.09 -20.18
N GLY A 208 24.42 31.81 -21.29
CA GLY A 208 23.36 32.56 -21.95
C GLY A 208 22.99 33.82 -21.16
N VAL A 209 21.75 34.28 -21.31
CA VAL A 209 21.31 35.58 -20.82
C VAL A 209 20.20 35.46 -19.78
N PHE A 210 19.88 36.57 -19.12
CA PHE A 210 18.72 36.66 -18.23
C PHE A 210 17.44 36.26 -18.99
N GLY A 211 16.52 35.60 -18.29
CA GLY A 211 15.32 34.98 -18.87
C GLY A 211 15.44 33.51 -19.30
N ASN A 212 16.66 32.95 -19.39
CA ASN A 212 16.85 31.54 -19.77
C ASN A 212 16.48 30.53 -18.67
N LEU A 213 16.66 30.87 -17.39
CA LEU A 213 16.29 30.02 -16.27
C LEU A 213 14.91 30.42 -15.72
N PRO A 214 14.07 29.46 -15.28
CA PRO A 214 12.74 29.75 -14.73
C PRO A 214 12.79 30.71 -13.54
N ILE A 215 13.82 30.60 -12.69
CA ILE A 215 13.98 31.42 -11.50
C ILE A 215 14.12 32.92 -11.81
N HIS A 216 14.62 33.29 -12.99
CA HIS A 216 14.80 34.69 -13.39
C HIS A 216 13.49 35.48 -13.37
N ARG A 217 12.39 34.88 -13.85
CA ARG A 217 11.07 35.53 -13.91
C ARG A 217 10.37 35.59 -12.54
N SER A 218 10.88 34.82 -11.58
CA SER A 218 10.31 34.71 -10.25
C SER A 218 10.94 35.68 -9.26
N LEU A 219 12.10 36.29 -9.58
CA LEU A 219 12.80 37.21 -8.68
C LEU A 219 11.89 38.34 -8.15
N THR A 220 12.08 38.68 -6.89
CA THR A 220 11.39 39.81 -6.24
C THR A 220 11.94 41.15 -6.74
N LEU A 221 11.19 42.24 -6.56
CA LEU A 221 11.64 43.58 -6.95
C LEU A 221 12.99 43.94 -6.31
N ALA A 222 13.15 43.69 -5.00
CA ALA A 222 14.40 43.94 -4.29
C ALA A 222 15.58 43.11 -4.83
N GLN A 223 15.34 41.86 -5.25
CA GLN A 223 16.37 41.03 -5.89
C GLN A 223 16.71 41.52 -7.30
N LEU A 224 15.73 42.04 -8.05
CA LEU A 224 15.98 42.63 -9.36
C LEU A 224 16.75 43.96 -9.26
N ASP A 225 16.43 44.79 -8.27
CA ASP A 225 17.21 46.00 -7.95
C ASP A 225 18.66 45.62 -7.63
N ARG A 226 18.86 44.58 -6.81
CA ARG A 226 20.19 44.04 -6.51
C ARG A 226 20.91 43.53 -7.76
N CYS A 227 20.21 42.87 -8.68
CA CYS A 227 20.79 42.47 -9.97
C CYS A 227 21.28 43.69 -10.78
N LEU A 228 20.52 44.79 -10.80
CA LEU A 228 20.91 46.04 -11.49
C LEU A 228 22.12 46.72 -10.86
N GLU A 229 22.23 46.70 -9.53
CA GLU A 229 23.42 47.20 -8.83
C GLU A 229 24.68 46.41 -9.23
N LEU A 230 24.55 45.09 -9.40
CA LEU A 230 25.65 44.17 -9.71
C LEU A 230 26.02 44.15 -11.19
N ASP A 231 25.06 44.33 -12.08
CA ASP A 231 25.26 44.44 -13.53
C ASP A 231 24.26 45.43 -14.17
N PRO A 232 24.67 46.71 -14.32
CA PRO A 232 23.81 47.74 -14.91
C PRO A 232 23.40 47.46 -16.36
N LYS A 233 24.10 46.59 -17.09
CA LYS A 233 23.79 46.28 -18.50
C LYS A 233 22.54 45.44 -18.65
N LEU A 234 21.98 44.90 -17.56
CA LEU A 234 20.73 44.14 -17.60
C LEU A 234 19.53 44.96 -18.13
N VAL A 235 19.59 46.30 -18.08
CA VAL A 235 18.58 47.17 -18.69
C VAL A 235 18.48 47.01 -20.21
N GLU A 236 19.54 46.51 -20.86
CA GLU A 236 19.56 46.23 -22.30
C GLU A 236 18.90 44.87 -22.64
N ASN A 237 18.63 44.02 -21.63
CA ASN A 237 18.00 42.72 -21.81
C ASN A 237 16.48 42.84 -21.71
N SER A 238 15.76 42.54 -22.80
CA SER A 238 14.30 42.66 -22.85
C SER A 238 13.59 41.79 -21.80
N ALA A 239 14.05 40.55 -21.58
CA ALA A 239 13.45 39.65 -20.60
C ALA A 239 13.61 40.16 -19.16
N PHE A 240 14.72 40.84 -18.86
CA PHE A 240 14.92 41.50 -17.57
C PHE A 240 13.94 42.65 -17.39
N VAL A 241 13.85 43.55 -18.38
CA VAL A 241 12.95 44.71 -18.35
C VAL A 241 11.49 44.26 -18.21
N GLU A 242 11.04 43.27 -18.98
CA GLU A 242 9.68 42.72 -18.88
C GLU A 242 9.38 42.16 -17.49
N THR A 243 10.33 41.42 -16.91
CA THR A 243 10.20 40.86 -15.55
C THR A 243 10.12 42.00 -14.53
N TYR A 244 10.97 43.02 -14.66
CA TYR A 244 11.01 44.19 -13.77
C TYR A 244 9.69 44.96 -13.81
N LEU A 245 9.18 45.29 -15.00
CA LEU A 245 7.92 46.00 -15.18
C LEU A 245 6.73 45.23 -14.57
N THR A 246 6.72 43.90 -14.71
CA THR A 246 5.68 43.05 -14.11
C THR A 246 5.64 43.16 -12.59
N LYS A 247 6.77 43.42 -11.92
CA LYS A 247 6.84 43.60 -10.45
C LYS A 247 6.49 45.01 -10.00
N LEU A 248 6.58 46.00 -10.87
CA LEU A 248 6.18 47.38 -10.59
C LEU A 248 4.67 47.61 -10.73
N TRP A 249 3.97 46.74 -11.45
CA TRP A 249 2.52 46.88 -11.61
C TRP A 249 1.83 46.68 -10.26
N PRO A 250 0.88 47.58 -9.89
CA PRO A 250 0.05 47.37 -8.71
C PRO A 250 -0.61 46.00 -8.79
N GLY A 251 -0.63 45.27 -7.67
CA GLY A 251 -1.41 44.04 -7.59
C GLY A 251 -2.89 44.32 -7.87
N ALA A 252 -3.63 43.32 -8.32
CA ALA A 252 -5.06 43.45 -8.64
C ALA A 252 -5.94 43.95 -7.47
N ASP A 253 -5.40 43.95 -6.24
CA ASP A 253 -6.06 44.35 -5.00
C ASP A 253 -5.71 45.79 -4.57
N VAL A 254 -4.95 46.55 -5.36
CA VAL A 254 -4.61 47.94 -5.07
C VAL A 254 -5.26 48.82 -6.14
N ASP A 255 -6.42 49.40 -5.83
CA ASP A 255 -7.07 50.40 -6.68
C ASP A 255 -6.13 51.60 -6.86
N ALA A 256 -5.90 51.97 -8.12
CA ALA A 256 -5.03 53.06 -8.55
C ALA A 256 -5.61 54.46 -8.25
#